data_AF-A0A3D4TCU7-F1
#
_entry.id   AF-A0A3D4TCU7-F1
#
_cell.length_a   1.000
_cell.length_b   1.000
_cell.length_c   1.000
_cell.angle_alpha   90.00
_cell.angle_beta   90.00
_cell.angle_gamma   90.00
#
_symmetry.space_group_name_H-M   'P 1'
#
loop_
_entity.id
_entity.type
_entity.pdbx_description
1 polymer ?
#
loop_
_entity_poly.entity_id
_entity_poly.type
_entity_poly.pdbx_seq_one_letter_code
_entity_poly.pdbx_strand_id
1 'polypeptide(L)' 'WVTPHNIHVAVYVRKYGAERFFGVFNFNDAPAYLTWYAFKEHELTSNTLLDHWTGQKHVVGNDREHLIVPPHGFCLLTPA' A
#
# COMPACT_ATOMS: atom_id res chain seq x y z
N TRP A 1 4.70 3.98 10.08
CA TRP A 1 5.75 3.21 9.40
C TRP A 1 5.45 1.74 9.61
N VAL A 2 5.51 0.95 8.54
CA VAL A 2 5.25 -0.50 8.53
C VAL A 2 6.57 -1.25 8.74
N THR A 3 6.50 -2.49 9.22
CA THR A 3 7.63 -3.43 9.15
C THR A 3 8.17 -3.49 7.70
N PRO A 4 9.50 -3.52 7.49
CA PRO A 4 10.05 -3.57 6.13
C PRO A 4 9.67 -4.86 5.41
N HIS A 5 8.70 -4.77 4.50
CA HIS A 5 8.31 -5.88 3.62
C HIS A 5 8.99 -5.80 2.24
N ASN A 6 9.65 -4.67 1.95
CA ASN A 6 10.55 -4.46 0.82
C ASN A 6 11.53 -3.34 1.19
N ILE A 7 12.84 -3.57 1.05
CA ILE A 7 13.88 -2.61 1.48
C ILE A 7 13.86 -1.28 0.71
N HIS A 8 13.22 -1.26 -0.46
CA HIS A 8 13.12 -0.08 -1.32
C HIS A 8 11.81 0.69 -1.16
N VAL A 9 10.85 0.17 -0.38
CA VAL A 9 9.52 0.75 -0.26
C VAL A 9 9.30 1.29 1.15
N ALA A 10 8.94 2.56 1.22
CA ALA A 10 8.41 3.17 2.43
C ALA A 10 6.89 3.15 2.42
N VAL A 11 6.30 2.83 3.57
CA VAL A 11 4.86 2.95 3.77
C VAL A 11 4.57 3.85 4.98
N TYR A 12 3.99 5.01 4.68
CA TYR A 12 3.43 5.93 5.65
C TYR A 12 1.98 5.52 5.95
N VAL A 13 1.62 5.50 7.23
CA VAL A 13 0.27 5.10 7.68
C VAL A 13 -0.28 6.20 8.58
N ARG A 14 -1.48 6.68 8.27
CA ARG A 14 -2.25 7.59 9.12
C ARG A 14 -3.57 6.92 9.51
N LYS A 15 -3.92 7.01 10.79
CA LYS A 15 -5.14 6.43 11.37
C LYS A 15 -5.97 7.53 12.03
N TYR A 16 -7.28 7.53 11.79
CA TYR A 16 -8.25 8.39 12.50
C TYR A 16 -9.55 7.61 12.74
N GLY A 17 -9.77 7.11 13.96
CA GLY A 17 -10.89 6.21 14.24
C GLY A 17 -10.85 4.95 13.37
N ALA A 18 -11.88 4.74 12.55
CA ALA A 18 -11.94 3.65 11.56
C ALA A 18 -11.24 3.99 10.23
N GLU A 19 -10.92 5.27 9.99
CA GLU A 19 -10.29 5.70 8.74
C GLU A 19 -8.81 5.30 8.70
N ARG A 20 -8.38 4.86 7.52
CA ARG A 20 -7.00 4.48 7.24
C ARG A 20 -6.54 5.18 5.97
N PHE A 21 -5.32 5.70 6.01
CA PHE A 21 -4.63 6.22 4.84
C PHE A 21 -3.24 5.59 4.77
N PHE A 22 -2.85 5.16 3.58
CA PHE A 22 -1.55 4.58 3.29
C PHE A 22 -0.88 5.36 2.16
N GLY A 23 0.29 5.93 2.43
CA GLY A 23 1.18 6.46 1.41
C GLY A 23 2.29 5.46 1.13
N VAL A 24 2.35 4.92 -0.08
CA VAL A 24 3.37 3.93 -0.49
C VAL A 24 4.33 4.61 -1.46
N PHE A 25 5.63 4.50 -1.22
CA PHE A 25 6.67 5.17 -2.03
C PHE A 25 7.78 4.19 -2.37
N ASN A 26 8.00 3.94 -3.66
CA ASN A 26 9.12 3.16 -4.15
C ASN A 26 10.32 4.09 -4.41
N PHE A 27 11.42 3.89 -3.70
CA PHE A 27 12.65 4.66 -3.89
C PHE A 27 13.64 4.02 -4.85
N ASN A 28 13.29 2.88 -5.46
CA ASN A 28 14.12 2.21 -6.46
C ASN A 28 13.78 2.67 -7.89
N ASP A 29 14.75 2.48 -8.80
CA ASP A 29 14.60 2.69 -10.25
C ASP A 29 14.02 1.47 -10.99
N ALA A 30 13.65 0.43 -10.25
CA ALA A 30 12.96 -0.77 -10.74
C ALA A 30 11.59 -0.95 -10.06
N PRO A 31 10.66 -1.74 -10.66
CA PRO A 31 9.39 -2.07 -10.02
C PRO A 31 9.61 -2.75 -8.66
N ALA A 32 8.86 -2.32 -7.65
CA ALA A 32 8.90 -2.89 -6.31
C ALA A 32 7.61 -3.65 -5.99
N TYR A 33 7.76 -4.78 -5.30
CA TYR A 33 6.67 -5.66 -4.91
C TYR A 33 6.46 -5.50 -3.41
N LEU A 34 5.29 -5.03 -3.01
CA LEU A 34 4.90 -4.87 -1.61
C LEU A 34 3.76 -5.84 -1.31
N THR A 35 3.97 -6.79 -0.39
CA THR A 35 2.92 -7.75 -0.01
C THR A 35 1.69 -7.03 0.56
N TRP A 36 0.49 -7.54 0.24
CA TRP A 36 -0.75 -7.05 0.84
C TRP A 36 -0.80 -7.20 2.36
N TYR A 37 -0.01 -8.12 2.91
CA TYR A 37 0.12 -8.31 4.35
C TYR A 37 0.58 -7.03 5.07
N ALA A 38 1.41 -6.20 4.41
CA ALA A 38 1.86 -4.90 4.93
C ALA A 38 0.69 -3.95 5.28
N PHE A 39 -0.46 -4.09 4.61
CA PHE A 39 -1.65 -3.29 4.92
C PHE A 39 -2.53 -3.99 5.97
N LYS A 40 -2.64 -5.32 5.92
CA LYS A 40 -3.43 -6.12 6.87
C LYS A 40 -2.93 -5.99 8.31
N GLU A 41 -1.61 -5.89 8.50
CA GLU A 41 -0.99 -5.58 9.81
C GLU A 41 -1.47 -4.26 10.43
N HIS A 42 -2.06 -3.36 9.63
CA HIS A 42 -2.57 -2.07 10.08
C HIS A 42 -4.09 -1.97 10.13
N GLU A 43 -4.75 -3.11 10.34
CA GLU A 43 -6.20 -3.24 10.55
C GLU A 43 -6.98 -2.83 9.29
N LEU A 44 -6.50 -3.26 8.12
CA LEU A 44 -7.24 -3.09 6.89
C LEU A 44 -8.47 -4.01 6.90
N THR A 45 -9.67 -3.43 6.95
CA THR A 45 -10.95 -4.16 6.98
C THR A 45 -11.62 -4.28 5.62
N SER A 46 -11.26 -3.43 4.64
CA SER A 46 -11.78 -3.52 3.28
C SER A 46 -10.88 -4.38 2.39
N ASN A 47 -11.52 -5.09 1.47
CA ASN A 47 -10.84 -5.83 0.41
C ASN A 47 -10.48 -4.95 -0.78
N THR A 48 -10.77 -3.64 -0.73
CA THR A 48 -10.46 -2.69 -1.80
C THR A 48 -9.76 -1.45 -1.25
N LEU A 49 -8.74 -0.99 -1.98
CA LEU A 49 -8.04 0.25 -1.74
C LEU A 49 -8.21 1.18 -2.95
N LEU A 50 -8.68 2.40 -2.73
CA LEU A 50 -8.73 3.44 -3.75
C LEU A 50 -7.42 4.23 -3.74
N ASP A 51 -6.76 4.30 -4.90
CA ASP A 51 -5.66 5.23 -5.13
C ASP A 51 -6.20 6.60 -5.55
N HIS A 52 -6.00 7.60 -4.71
CA HIS A 52 -6.43 8.98 -4.97
C HIS A 52 -5.60 9.69 -6.02
N TRP A 53 -4.41 9.16 -6.36
CA TRP A 53 -3.58 9.76 -7.40
C TRP A 53 -4.05 9.38 -8.81
N THR A 54 -4.27 8.09 -9.05
CA THR A 54 -4.68 7.57 -10.36
C THR A 54 -6.19 7.38 -10.51
N GLY A 55 -6.93 7.33 -9.40
CA GLY A 55 -8.34 6.92 -9.35
C GLY A 55 -8.55 5.41 -9.43
N GLN A 56 -7.48 4.61 -9.51
CA GLN A 56 -7.57 3.16 -9.62
C GLN A 56 -8.02 2.52 -8.30
N LYS A 57 -8.85 1.48 -8.40
CA LYS A 57 -9.17 0.60 -7.28
C LYS A 57 -8.29 -0.65 -7.34
N HIS A 58 -7.62 -0.94 -6.23
CA HIS A 58 -6.83 -2.15 -6.05
C HIS A 58 -7.62 -3.13 -5.18
N VAL A 59 -7.76 -4.36 -5.65
CA VAL A 59 -8.31 -5.45 -4.84
C VAL A 59 -7.18 -6.03 -3.98
N VAL A 60 -7.37 -6.02 -2.67
CA VAL A 60 -6.42 -6.55 -1.69
C VAL A 60 -6.46 -8.06 -1.80
N GLY A 61 -5.33 -8.63 -2.21
CA GLY A 61 -5.18 -10.06 -2.39
C GLY A 61 -4.83 -10.82 -1.10
N ASN A 62 -4.45 -12.07 -1.29
CA ASN A 62 -3.87 -12.92 -0.25
C ASN A 62 -2.50 -12.41 0.20
N ASP A 63 -2.00 -12.91 1.32
CA ASP A 63 -0.75 -12.41 1.95
C ASP A 63 0.52 -12.62 1.10
N ARG A 64 0.44 -13.49 0.08
CA ARG A 64 1.53 -13.75 -0.88
C ARG A 64 1.39 -12.96 -2.18
N GLU A 65 0.29 -12.24 -2.35
CA GLU A 65 0.09 -11.35 -3.49
C GLU A 65 0.63 -9.95 -3.16
N HIS A 66 0.97 -9.20 -4.21
CA HIS A 66 1.72 -7.96 -4.08
C HIS A 66 1.02 -6.81 -4.79
N LEU A 67 1.06 -5.63 -4.18
CA LEU A 67 0.95 -4.36 -4.88
C LEU A 67 2.28 -4.13 -5.62
N ILE A 68 2.20 -3.94 -6.94
CA ILE A 68 3.36 -3.60 -7.77
C ILE A 68 3.41 -2.08 -7.89
N VAL A 69 4.49 -1.48 -7.37
CA VAL A 69 4.73 -0.04 -7.46
C VAL A 69 5.79 0.20 -8.55
N PRO A 70 5.51 1.01 -9.58
CA PRO A 70 6.47 1.31 -10.64
C PRO A 70 7.78 1.92 -10.13
N PRO A 71 8.86 1.96 -10.94
CA PRO A 71 10.07 2.72 -10.64
C PRO A 71 9.76 4.15 -10.20
N HIS A 72 10.32 4.57 -9.06
CA HIS A 72 10.05 5.88 -8.45
C HIS A 72 8.55 6.21 -8.28
N GLY A 73 7.69 5.18 -8.32
CA GLY A 73 6.25 5.30 -8.23
C GLY A 73 5.77 5.45 -6.79
N PHE A 74 4.53 5.90 -6.66
CA PHE A 74 3.86 6.00 -5.38
C PHE A 74 2.36 5.74 -5.53
N CYS A 75 1.72 5.41 -4.41
CA CYS A 75 0.26 5.24 -4.32
C CYS A 75 -0.26 5.94 -3.06
N LEU A 76 -1.42 6.59 -3.16
CA LEU A 76 -2.08 7.26 -2.04
C LEU A 76 -3.42 6.57 -1.77
N LEU A 77 -3.43 5.63 -0.84
CA LEU A 77 -4.49 4.63 -0.72
C LEU A 77 -5.40 4.88 0.49
N THR A 78 -6.70 4.73 0.30
CA THR A 78 -7.68 4.57 1.39
C THR A 78 -8.55 3.34 1.18
N PRO A 79 -9.04 2.69 2.25
CA PRO A 79 -10.11 1.69 2.14
C PRO A 79 -11.32 2.27 1.39
N ALA A 80 -11.88 1.48 0.46
CA ALA A 80 -13.07 1.82 -0.31
C ALA A 80 -14.15 0.76 -0.20
#